data_AF-A0A2W0BSU0-F1
#
_entry.id   AF-A0A2W0BSU0-F1
#
_cell.length_a   1.000
_cell.length_b   1.000
_cell.length_c   1.000
_cell.angle_alpha   90.00
_cell.angle_beta   90.00
_cell.angle_gamma   90.00
#
_symmetry.space_group_name_H-M   'P 1'
#
loop_
_entity.id
_entity.type
_entity.pdbx_description
1 polymer ?
#
loop_
_entity_poly.entity_id
_entity_poly.type
_entity_poly.pdbx_seq_one_letter_code
_entity_poly.pdbx_strand_id
1 'polypeptide(L)'
;MPNPYQESRSLDDNITRMSQYLVRMLKRKDRLISLTIAYYIGQALECRPITPAERSLASHRLTAYYQDCCLRIFSIFEPLGVEQISRTKEVKVTLFRTLKRKEVNDLANTAMNEASARFSQELKD
;
A
#
# COMPACT_ATOMS: atom_id res chain seq x y z
N MET A 1 0.22 11.67 -5.70
CA MET A 1 0.76 12.26 -4.45
C MET A 1 2.16 11.70 -4.23
N PRO A 2 3.17 12.53 -3.90
CA PRO A 2 4.52 12.04 -3.62
C PRO A 2 4.51 11.13 -2.38
N ASN A 3 5.50 10.23 -2.30
CA ASN A 3 5.69 9.36 -1.13
C ASN A 3 5.96 10.23 0.12
N PRO A 4 5.14 10.13 1.18
CA PRO A 4 5.31 10.94 2.39
C PRO A 4 6.39 10.42 3.34
N TYR A 5 7.01 9.26 3.06
CA TYR A 5 8.09 8.70 3.86
C TYR A 5 9.33 9.60 3.82
N GLN A 6 9.97 9.80 4.98
CA GLN A 6 11.19 10.60 5.10
C GLN A 6 12.32 9.78 5.69
N GLU A 7 13.41 9.64 4.94
CA GLU A 7 14.60 8.86 5.34
C GLU A 7 15.29 9.41 6.60
N SER A 8 15.14 10.70 6.88
CA SER A 8 15.70 11.33 8.09
C SER A 8 14.94 10.98 9.38
N ARG A 9 13.82 10.26 9.29
CA ARG A 9 12.99 9.85 10.44
C ARG A 9 13.08 8.35 10.64
N SER A 10 12.86 7.90 11.87
CA SER A 10 12.71 6.48 12.14
C SER A 10 11.50 5.89 11.40
N LEU A 11 11.53 4.59 11.12
CA LEU A 11 10.39 3.88 10.54
C LEU A 11 9.12 4.09 11.41
N ASP A 12 9.27 4.00 12.73
CA ASP A 12 8.17 4.16 13.70
C ASP A 12 7.48 5.53 13.59
N ASP A 13 8.25 6.64 13.52
CA ASP A 13 7.71 8.00 13.37
C ASP A 13 7.06 8.19 11.99
N ASN A 14 7.66 7.63 10.94
CA ASN A 14 7.08 7.64 9.59
C ASN A 14 5.71 6.95 9.59
N ILE A 15 5.61 5.72 10.08
CA ILE A 15 4.33 4.97 10.13
C ILE A 15 3.31 5.71 10.99
N THR A 16 3.71 6.26 12.14
CA THR A 16 2.81 7.02 13.02
C THR A 16 2.20 8.23 12.30
N ARG A 17 3.01 9.02 11.59
CA ARG A 17 2.52 10.21 10.88
C ARG A 17 1.65 9.83 9.68
N MET A 18 2.06 8.81 8.93
CA MET A 18 1.33 8.31 7.77
C MET A 18 -0.02 7.72 8.20
N SER A 19 -0.09 6.99 9.32
CA SER A 19 -1.34 6.43 9.84
C SER A 19 -2.31 7.52 10.31
N GLN A 20 -1.81 8.55 11.02
CA GLN A 20 -2.62 9.72 11.38
C GLN A 20 -3.14 10.45 10.15
N TYR A 21 -2.33 10.54 9.09
CA TYR A 21 -2.77 11.14 7.83
C TYR A 21 -3.83 10.28 7.12
N LEU A 22 -3.63 8.95 7.05
CA LEU A 22 -4.63 8.01 6.52
C LEU A 22 -5.99 8.19 7.20
N VAL A 23 -6.02 8.18 8.54
CA VAL A 23 -7.26 8.34 9.31
C VAL A 23 -7.96 9.65 9.00
N ARG A 24 -7.21 10.75 8.85
CA ARG A 24 -7.78 12.05 8.46
C ARG A 24 -8.40 12.01 7.06
N MET A 25 -7.75 11.36 6.10
CA MET A 25 -8.25 11.27 4.72
C MET A 25 -9.47 10.36 4.60
N LEU A 26 -9.50 9.27 5.37
CA LEU A 26 -10.67 8.39 5.49
C LEU A 26 -11.87 9.16 6.04
N LYS A 27 -11.69 9.98 7.07
CA LYS A 27 -12.76 10.86 7.62
C LYS A 27 -13.27 11.86 6.58
N ARG A 28 -12.38 12.39 5.74
CA ARG A 28 -12.73 13.29 4.63
C ARG A 28 -13.34 12.56 3.42
N LYS A 29 -13.43 11.23 3.45
CA LYS A 29 -13.86 10.40 2.32
C LYS A 29 -13.03 10.63 1.05
N ASP A 30 -11.77 11.06 1.21
CA ASP A 30 -10.84 11.21 0.10
C ASP A 30 -10.28 9.83 -0.28
N ARG A 31 -10.99 9.16 -1.19
CA ARG A 31 -10.72 7.78 -1.61
C ARG A 31 -9.32 7.62 -2.18
N LEU A 32 -8.94 8.52 -3.10
CA LEU A 32 -7.68 8.41 -3.83
C LEU A 32 -6.50 8.59 -2.88
N ILE A 33 -6.51 9.66 -2.08
CA ILE A 33 -5.45 9.92 -1.12
C ILE A 33 -5.38 8.80 -0.08
N SER A 34 -6.53 8.32 0.43
CA SER A 34 -6.55 7.21 1.40
C SER A 34 -5.90 5.94 0.86
N LEU A 35 -6.19 5.55 -0.38
CA LEU A 35 -5.55 4.39 -1.02
C LEU A 35 -4.05 4.61 -1.23
N THR A 36 -3.66 5.79 -1.70
CA THR A 36 -2.25 6.11 -1.95
C THR A 36 -1.42 6.10 -0.66
N ILE A 37 -1.92 6.66 0.45
CA ILE A 37 -1.21 6.56 1.74
C ILE A 37 -1.17 5.12 2.23
N ALA A 38 -2.27 4.37 2.11
CA ALA A 38 -2.28 2.97 2.54
C ALA A 38 -1.26 2.12 1.77
N TYR A 39 -1.10 2.37 0.47
CA TYR A 39 -0.03 1.79 -0.34
C TYR A 39 1.36 2.11 0.24
N TYR A 40 1.66 3.39 0.49
CA TYR A 40 2.97 3.77 1.02
C TYR A 40 3.23 3.25 2.43
N ILE A 41 2.20 3.13 3.27
CA ILE A 41 2.32 2.47 4.58
C ILE A 41 2.71 0.99 4.39
N GLY A 42 2.03 0.28 3.49
CA GLY A 42 2.35 -1.12 3.20
C GLY A 42 3.76 -1.29 2.66
N GLN A 43 4.17 -0.44 1.72
CA GLN A 43 5.54 -0.39 1.20
C GLN A 43 6.56 -0.15 2.31
N ALA A 44 6.30 0.80 3.20
CA ALA A 44 7.21 1.11 4.30
C ALA A 44 7.34 -0.05 5.30
N LEU A 45 6.26 -0.80 5.56
CA LEU A 45 6.29 -1.96 6.47
C LEU A 45 6.98 -3.19 5.85
N GLU A 46 6.86 -3.40 4.55
CA GLU A 46 7.48 -4.54 3.87
C GLU A 46 8.97 -4.28 3.57
N CYS A 47 9.29 -3.10 3.02
CA CYS A 47 10.59 -2.86 2.38
C CYS A 47 11.62 -2.14 3.26
N ARG A 48 11.22 -1.50 4.37
CA ARG A 48 12.12 -0.66 5.18
C ARG A 48 12.68 -1.29 6.45
N PRO A 49 11.98 -2.21 7.16
CA PRO A 49 12.57 -2.81 8.35
C PRO A 49 13.84 -3.59 8.01
N ILE A 50 14.90 -3.39 8.80
CA ILE A 50 16.13 -4.18 8.70
C ILE A 50 15.98 -5.44 9.55
N THR A 51 15.22 -5.35 10.64
CA THR A 51 14.98 -6.46 11.57
C THR A 51 13.49 -6.78 11.77
N PRO A 52 13.15 -8.02 12.15
CA PRO A 52 11.77 -8.38 12.52
C PRO A 52 11.21 -7.55 13.68
N ALA A 53 12.07 -7.13 14.62
CA ALA A 53 11.68 -6.31 15.76
C ALA A 53 11.24 -4.91 15.33
N GLU A 54 11.96 -4.27 14.40
CA GLU A 54 11.56 -2.97 13.83
C GLU A 54 10.25 -3.06 13.06
N ARG A 55 10.06 -4.14 12.28
CA ARG A 55 8.79 -4.40 11.57
C ARG A 55 7.64 -4.52 12.56
N SER A 56 7.84 -5.27 13.64
CA SER A 56 6.84 -5.45 14.69
C SER A 56 6.52 -4.12 15.37
N LEU A 57 7.53 -3.37 15.80
CA LEU A 57 7.35 -2.07 16.47
C LEU A 57 6.55 -1.10 15.59
N ALA A 58 6.95 -0.94 14.33
CA ALA A 58 6.28 -0.07 13.37
C ALA A 58 4.85 -0.52 13.07
N SER A 59 4.61 -1.84 12.97
CA SER A 59 3.27 -2.39 12.73
C SER A 59 2.30 -2.09 13.89
N HIS A 60 2.77 -2.08 15.14
CA HIS A 60 1.95 -1.75 16.31
C HIS A 60 1.42 -0.31 16.32
N ARG A 61 1.92 0.57 15.45
CA ARG A 61 1.38 1.92 15.24
C ARG A 61 0.10 1.94 14.41
N LEU A 62 -0.30 0.80 13.87
CA LEU A 62 -1.55 0.59 13.16
C LEU A 62 -2.44 -0.36 13.96
N THR A 63 -3.75 -0.22 13.82
CA THR A 63 -4.64 -1.31 14.22
C THR A 63 -4.43 -2.48 13.26
N ALA A 64 -4.66 -3.71 13.72
CA ALA A 64 -4.60 -4.90 12.87
C ALA A 64 -5.44 -4.75 11.59
N TYR A 65 -6.58 -4.07 11.70
CA TYR A 65 -7.43 -3.72 10.56
C TYR A 65 -6.68 -2.92 9.48
N TYR A 66 -6.01 -1.83 9.85
CA TYR A 66 -5.32 -0.98 8.88
C TYR A 66 -4.01 -1.59 8.41
N GLN A 67 -3.32 -2.33 9.27
CA GLN A 67 -2.14 -3.10 8.87
C GLN A 67 -2.49 -4.05 7.73
N ASP A 68 -3.52 -4.89 7.89
CA ASP A 68 -3.98 -5.81 6.84
C ASP A 68 -4.31 -5.09 5.54
N CYS A 69 -5.07 -3.98 5.62
CA CYS A 69 -5.46 -3.24 4.43
C CYS A 69 -4.24 -2.67 3.71
N CYS A 70 -3.30 -2.04 4.42
CA CYS A 70 -2.12 -1.42 3.83
C CYS A 70 -1.23 -2.47 3.15
N LEU A 71 -0.97 -3.60 3.80
CA LEU A 71 -0.16 -4.68 3.24
C LEU A 71 -0.80 -5.29 1.99
N ARG A 72 -2.11 -5.51 2.00
CA ARG A 72 -2.84 -6.05 0.83
C ARG A 72 -2.88 -5.07 -0.33
N ILE A 73 -3.09 -3.79 -0.06
CA ILE A 73 -3.04 -2.74 -1.08
C ILE A 73 -1.65 -2.70 -1.70
N PHE A 74 -0.59 -2.69 -0.88
CA PHE A 74 0.78 -2.72 -1.39
C PHE A 74 1.03 -3.96 -2.25
N SER A 75 0.73 -5.16 -1.74
CA SER A 75 0.93 -6.42 -2.47
C SER A 75 0.21 -6.48 -3.83
N ILE A 76 -0.98 -5.89 -3.96
CA ILE A 76 -1.74 -5.89 -5.22
C ILE A 76 -1.20 -4.84 -6.20
N PHE A 77 -0.84 -3.65 -5.71
CA PHE A 77 -0.44 -2.53 -6.59
C PHE A 77 1.07 -2.41 -6.81
N GLU A 78 1.90 -3.07 -6.01
CA GLU A 78 3.36 -3.05 -6.15
C GLU A 78 3.81 -3.38 -7.57
N PRO A 79 3.35 -4.48 -8.22
CA PRO A 79 3.80 -4.81 -9.56
C PRO A 79 3.42 -3.77 -10.62
N LEU A 80 2.34 -3.03 -10.37
CA LEU A 80 1.76 -2.11 -11.34
C LEU A 80 2.20 -0.65 -11.17
N GLY A 81 2.73 -0.30 -9.99
CA GLY A 81 3.00 1.07 -9.59
C GLY A 81 1.81 1.77 -8.90
N VAL A 82 2.14 2.70 -8.01
CA VAL A 82 1.17 3.48 -7.21
C VAL A 82 0.23 4.31 -8.08
N GLU A 83 0.65 4.67 -9.29
CA GLU A 83 -0.10 5.43 -10.27
C GLU A 83 -1.37 4.69 -10.71
N GLN A 84 -1.39 3.36 -10.71
CA GLN A 84 -2.60 2.62 -11.07
C GLN A 84 -3.75 2.84 -10.08
N ILE A 85 -3.47 3.28 -8.85
CA ILE A 85 -4.51 3.62 -7.88
C ILE A 85 -5.43 4.72 -8.45
N SER A 86 -4.89 5.68 -9.20
CA SER A 86 -5.70 6.77 -9.80
C SER A 86 -6.68 6.29 -10.87
N ARG A 87 -6.40 5.13 -11.48
CA ARG A 87 -7.26 4.50 -12.49
C ARG A 87 -8.41 3.70 -11.89
N THR A 88 -8.36 3.42 -10.59
CA THR A 88 -9.49 2.77 -9.89
C THR A 88 -10.65 3.75 -9.75
N LYS A 89 -11.90 3.29 -9.95
CA LYS A 89 -13.10 4.14 -9.83
C LYS A 89 -13.75 4.04 -8.45
N GLU A 90 -14.14 2.84 -8.06
CA GLU A 90 -14.98 2.61 -6.86
C GLU A 90 -14.24 1.93 -5.69
N VAL A 91 -12.96 1.60 -5.87
CA VAL A 91 -12.17 0.87 -4.88
C VAL A 91 -11.94 1.75 -3.65
N LYS A 92 -12.19 1.22 -2.45
CA LYS A 92 -11.97 1.86 -1.14
C LYS A 92 -11.04 1.01 -0.29
N VAL A 93 -10.33 1.63 0.65
CA VAL A 93 -9.44 0.93 1.61
C VAL A 93 -10.15 -0.24 2.31
N THR A 94 -11.43 -0.06 2.65
CA THR A 94 -12.24 -1.05 3.35
C THR A 94 -12.47 -2.34 2.57
N LEU A 95 -12.44 -2.30 1.23
CA LEU A 95 -12.56 -3.49 0.38
C LEU A 95 -11.43 -4.48 0.67
N PHE A 96 -10.21 -3.97 0.89
CA PHE A 96 -9.04 -4.82 1.09
C PHE A 96 -9.11 -5.59 2.40
N ARG A 97 -9.92 -5.16 3.37
CA ARG A 97 -10.19 -5.95 4.58
C ARG A 97 -10.99 -7.22 4.28
N THR A 98 -11.95 -7.15 3.35
CA THR A 98 -12.89 -8.25 3.11
C THR A 98 -12.32 -9.32 2.20
N LEU A 99 -11.28 -9.00 1.43
CA LEU A 99 -10.59 -9.97 0.60
C LEU A 99 -10.02 -11.11 1.44
N LYS A 100 -10.14 -12.34 0.95
CA LYS A 100 -9.43 -13.50 1.48
C LYS A 100 -8.00 -13.49 0.98
N ARG A 101 -7.10 -14.17 1.69
CA ARG A 101 -5.69 -14.31 1.31
C ARG A 101 -5.54 -14.82 -0.14
N LYS A 102 -6.36 -15.79 -0.55
CA LYS A 102 -6.37 -16.31 -1.92
C LYS A 102 -6.71 -15.21 -2.94
N GLU A 103 -7.75 -14.41 -2.70
CA GLU A 103 -8.15 -13.33 -3.61
C GLU A 103 -7.07 -12.26 -3.73
N VAL A 104 -6.39 -11.92 -2.62
CA VAL A 104 -5.25 -11.00 -2.64
C VAL A 104 -4.12 -11.56 -3.52
N ASN A 105 -3.78 -12.84 -3.34
CA ASN A 105 -2.73 -13.48 -4.14
C ASN A 105 -3.10 -13.56 -5.62
N ASP A 106 -4.35 -13.92 -5.94
CA ASP A 106 -4.84 -14.02 -7.32
C ASP A 106 -4.80 -12.63 -8.01
N LEU A 107 -5.18 -11.57 -7.30
CA LEU A 107 -5.08 -10.19 -7.78
C LEU A 107 -3.62 -9.74 -7.96
N ALA A 108 -2.73 -10.03 -7.02
CA ALA A 108 -1.32 -9.70 -7.13
C ALA A 108 -0.63 -10.42 -8.30
N ASN A 109 -0.96 -11.69 -8.53
CA ASN A 109 -0.47 -12.45 -9.69
C ASN A 109 -1.00 -11.86 -11.01
N THR A 110 -2.28 -11.48 -11.05
CA THR A 110 -2.87 -10.81 -12.22
C THR A 110 -2.17 -9.47 -12.50
N ALA A 111 -1.92 -8.69 -11.46
CA ALA A 111 -1.18 -7.43 -11.52
C ALA A 111 0.25 -7.62 -12.07
N MET A 112 0.96 -8.66 -11.62
CA MET A 112 2.30 -9.00 -12.11
C MET A 112 2.29 -9.40 -13.60
N ASN A 113 1.33 -10.22 -14.03
CA ASN A 113 1.21 -10.63 -15.43
C ASN A 113 0.94 -9.43 -16.35
N GLU A 114 0.05 -8.52 -15.93
CA GLU A 114 -0.25 -7.28 -16.63
C GLU A 114 0.98 -6.36 -16.73
N ALA A 115 1.74 -6.21 -15.64
CA ALA A 115 2.98 -5.43 -15.64
C ALA A 115 4.02 -6.02 -16.62
N SER A 116 4.18 -7.34 -16.61
CA SER A 116 5.08 -8.06 -17.53
C SER A 116 4.67 -7.90 -19.00
N ALA A 117 3.37 -7.94 -19.29
CA ALA A 117 2.85 -7.73 -20.63
C ALA A 117 3.13 -6.32 -21.16
N ARG A 118 2.96 -5.28 -20.33
CA ARG A 118 3.28 -3.89 -20.68
C ARG A 118 4.77 -3.70 -20.97
N PHE A 119 5.63 -4.22 -20.11
CA PHE A 119 7.08 -4.17 -20.30
C PHE A 119 7.51 -4.87 -21.61
N SER A 120 6.89 -6.02 -21.92
CA SER A 120 7.16 -6.75 -23.16
C SER A 120 6.70 -6.00 -24.42
N GLN A 121 5.70 -5.12 -24.32
CA GLN A 121 5.27 -4.25 -25.43
C GLN A 121 6.27 -3.11 -25.64
N GLU A 122 6.71 -2.45 -24.56
CA GLU A 122 7.71 -1.37 -24.63
C GLU A 122 9.05 -1.81 -25.22
N LEU A 123 9.43 -3.09 -25.10
CA LEU A 123 10.65 -3.63 -25.73
C LEU A 123 10.51 -3.95 -27.23
N LYS A 124 9.28 -4.01 -27.75
CA LYS A 124 9.01 -4.31 -29.17
C LYS A 124 8.82 -3.05 -30.02
N ASP A 125 8.59 -1.91 -29.37
CA ASP A 125 8.46 -0.59 -29.98
C ASP A 125 9.83 0.13 -30.06
#